data_AF-A0A1B2EN05-F1
#
_entry.id   AF-A0A1B2EN05-F1
#
_cell.length_a   1.000
_cell.length_b   1.000
_cell.length_c   1.000
_cell.angle_alpha   90.00
_cell.angle_beta   90.00
_cell.angle_gamma   90.00
#
_symmetry.space_group_name_H-M   'P 1'
#
loop_
_entity.id
_entity.type
_entity.pdbx_description
1 polymer ?
#
loop_
_entity_poly.entity_id
_entity_poly.type
_entity_poly.pdbx_seq_one_letter_code
_entity_poly.pdbx_strand_id
1 'polypeptide(L)'
;MTQDRIVGIVAIIDGWKGRLTWEALCDVVDREIGGRYTRQALDNYTEIKAAYENYNKAPILSGDDKPLSRTQTKIRRLERKVAELEAIRDLLLEKFVRWAVNASSRNLDEKFLDTPLRPIDRSDNR
;
A
#
# COMPACT_ATOMS: atom_id res chain seq x y z
N MET A 1 -10.98 -8.04 -8.55
CA MET A 1 -9.66 -7.61 -8.04
C MET A 1 -9.88 -6.47 -7.06
N THR A 2 -9.17 -6.42 -5.93
CA THR A 2 -9.23 -5.27 -5.00
C THR A 2 -8.17 -4.23 -5.37
N GLN A 3 -8.34 -2.99 -4.92
CA GLN A 3 -7.38 -1.91 -5.23
C GLN A 3 -5.97 -2.24 -4.72
N ASP A 4 -5.84 -2.81 -3.52
CA ASP A 4 -4.54 -3.20 -2.96
C ASP A 4 -3.82 -4.25 -3.83
N ARG A 5 -4.57 -5.18 -4.43
CA ARG A 5 -4.00 -6.16 -5.37
C ARG A 5 -3.52 -5.51 -6.66
N ILE A 6 -4.27 -4.53 -7.19
CA ILE A 6 -3.86 -3.77 -8.38
C ILE A 6 -2.54 -3.03 -8.08
N VAL A 7 -2.46 -2.33 -6.95
CA VAL A 7 -1.24 -1.63 -6.51
C VAL A 7 -0.07 -2.60 -6.34
N GLY A 8 -0.31 -3.78 -5.78
CA GLY A 8 0.69 -4.85 -5.66
C GLY A 8 1.22 -5.32 -7.01
N ILE A 9 0.33 -5.58 -7.99
CA ILE A 9 0.72 -6.05 -9.32
C ILE A 9 1.50 -4.97 -10.08
N VAL A 10 1.06 -3.72 -10.02
CA VAL A 10 1.80 -2.59 -10.60
C VAL A 10 3.20 -2.49 -9.97
N ALA A 11 3.31 -2.67 -8.66
CA ALA A 11 4.61 -2.67 -7.97
C ALA A 11 5.54 -3.82 -8.40
N ILE A 12 4.99 -4.99 -8.74
CA ILE A 12 5.75 -6.12 -9.31
C ILE A 12 6.27 -5.76 -10.70
N ILE A 13 5.43 -5.18 -11.56
CA ILE A 13 5.82 -4.74 -12.91
C ILE A 13 6.92 -3.67 -12.83
N ASP A 14 6.77 -2.70 -11.94
CA ASP A 14 7.75 -1.63 -11.76
C ASP A 14 9.12 -2.14 -11.26
N GLY A 15 9.13 -3.21 -10.47
CA GLY A 15 10.34 -3.85 -9.95
C GLY A 15 10.93 -4.92 -10.85
N TRP A 16 10.32 -5.17 -12.01
CA TRP A 16 10.68 -6.30 -12.87
C TRP A 16 12.08 -6.13 -13.47
N LYS A 17 12.90 -7.19 -13.39
CA LYS A 17 14.24 -7.21 -13.97
C LYS A 17 14.27 -8.15 -15.18
N GLY A 18 14.73 -7.64 -16.32
CA GLY A 18 14.86 -8.41 -17.56
C GLY A 18 13.60 -8.36 -18.43
N ARG A 19 13.33 -9.44 -19.18
CA ARG A 19 12.19 -9.47 -20.10
C ARG A 19 10.89 -9.70 -19.32
N LEU A 20 9.94 -8.78 -19.45
CA LEU A 20 8.59 -8.92 -18.91
C LEU A 20 7.69 -9.59 -19.96
N THR A 21 7.11 -10.73 -19.62
CA THR A 21 6.05 -11.38 -20.41
C THR A 21 4.81 -11.54 -19.55
N TRP A 22 3.65 -11.66 -20.20
CA TRP A 22 2.38 -11.84 -19.50
C TRP A 22 2.33 -13.15 -18.71
N GLU A 23 2.93 -14.22 -19.24
CA GLU A 23 3.00 -15.52 -18.58
C GLU A 23 3.81 -15.42 -17.28
N ALA A 24 5.00 -14.83 -17.34
CA ALA A 24 5.85 -14.66 -16.17
C ALA A 24 5.20 -13.75 -15.12
N LEU A 25 4.50 -12.70 -15.56
CA LEU A 25 3.73 -11.84 -14.67
C LEU A 25 2.62 -12.63 -13.96
N CYS A 26 1.86 -13.46 -14.67
CA CYS A 26 0.81 -14.27 -14.06
C CYS A 26 1.38 -15.23 -13.00
N ASP A 27 2.53 -15.85 -13.27
CA ASP A 27 3.19 -16.76 -12.33
C ASP A 27 3.64 -16.05 -11.04
N VAL A 28 4.24 -14.86 -11.16
CA VAL A 28 4.70 -14.08 -10.00
C VAL A 28 3.51 -13.55 -9.20
N VAL A 29 2.44 -13.10 -9.87
CA VAL A 29 1.23 -12.63 -9.20
C VAL A 29 0.53 -13.76 -8.44
N ASP A 30 0.46 -14.97 -9.00
CA ASP A 30 -0.09 -16.14 -8.30
C ASP A 30 0.73 -16.46 -7.05
N ARG A 31 2.06 -16.38 -7.14
CA ARG A 31 2.98 -16.63 -6.02
C ARG A 31 2.92 -15.57 -4.91
N GLU A 32 2.90 -14.28 -5.27
CA GLU A 32 3.11 -13.18 -4.30
C GLU A 32 1.82 -12.57 -3.77
N ILE A 33 0.76 -12.53 -4.57
CA ILE A 33 -0.50 -11.87 -4.22
C ILE A 33 -1.59 -12.89 -3.91
N GLY A 34 -1.43 -14.12 -4.39
CA GLY A 34 -2.37 -15.21 -4.21
C GLY A 34 -3.58 -15.07 -5.14
N GLY A 35 -3.75 -16.08 -5.99
CA GLY A 35 -4.87 -16.18 -6.92
C GLY A 35 -4.38 -16.29 -8.35
N ARG A 36 -4.87 -17.30 -9.05
CA ARG A 36 -4.54 -17.54 -10.45
C ARG A 36 -5.26 -16.54 -11.34
N TYR A 37 -4.53 -15.52 -11.77
CA TYR A 37 -5.01 -14.55 -12.75
C TYR A 37 -4.57 -14.96 -14.16
N THR A 38 -5.44 -14.72 -15.13
CA THR A 38 -5.10 -14.88 -16.55
C THR A 38 -4.61 -13.55 -17.11
N ARG A 39 -3.84 -13.62 -18.21
CA ARG A 39 -3.46 -12.43 -18.98
C ARG A 39 -4.65 -11.51 -19.27
N GLN A 40 -5.77 -12.06 -19.73
CA GLN A 40 -6.99 -11.28 -20.02
C GLN A 40 -7.53 -10.58 -18.78
N ALA A 41 -7.52 -11.25 -17.63
CA ALA A 41 -7.95 -10.64 -16.37
C ALA A 41 -7.04 -9.46 -15.99
N LEU A 42 -5.72 -9.60 -16.13
CA LEU A 42 -4.76 -8.54 -15.82
C LEU A 42 -4.81 -7.36 -16.83
N ASP A 43 -4.94 -7.65 -18.13
CA ASP A 43 -4.99 -6.63 -19.19
C ASP A 43 -6.27 -5.76 -19.13
N ASN A 44 -7.37 -6.30 -18.60
CA ASN A 44 -8.61 -5.54 -18.39
C ASN A 44 -8.47 -4.41 -17.36
N TYR A 45 -7.48 -4.48 -16.47
CA TYR A 45 -7.21 -3.41 -15.52
C TYR A 45 -6.29 -2.36 -16.15
N THR A 46 -6.85 -1.18 -16.40
CA THR A 46 -6.16 -0.07 -17.08
C THR A 46 -4.84 0.32 -16.41
N GLU A 47 -4.77 0.29 -15.09
CA GLU A 47 -3.55 0.57 -14.32
C GLU A 47 -2.44 -0.46 -14.59
N ILE A 48 -2.80 -1.76 -14.61
CA ILE A 48 -1.86 -2.86 -14.85
C ILE A 48 -1.39 -2.85 -16.30
N LYS A 49 -2.32 -2.65 -17.23
CA LYS A 49 -2.02 -2.51 -18.65
C LYS A 49 -1.08 -1.34 -18.92
N ALA A 50 -1.37 -0.16 -18.34
CA ALA A 50 -0.53 1.01 -18.47
C ALA A 50 0.88 0.76 -17.91
N ALA A 51 1.00 0.11 -16.75
CA ALA A 51 2.30 -0.26 -16.18
C ALA A 51 3.07 -1.22 -17.10
N TYR A 52 2.42 -2.27 -17.61
CA TYR A 52 3.01 -3.25 -18.52
C TYR A 52 3.49 -2.63 -19.84
N GLU A 53 2.66 -1.77 -20.44
CA GLU A 53 3.03 -1.04 -21.66
C GLU A 53 4.18 -0.06 -21.40
N ASN A 54 4.16 0.65 -20.28
CA ASN A 54 5.21 1.59 -19.92
C ASN A 54 6.55 0.90 -19.64
N TYR A 55 6.52 -0.34 -19.13
CA TYR A 55 7.71 -1.16 -18.97
C TYR A 55 8.30 -1.54 -20.33
N ASN A 56 7.46 -2.00 -21.26
CA ASN A 56 7.91 -2.45 -22.60
C ASN A 56 8.23 -1.31 -23.58
N LYS A 57 7.66 -0.11 -23.39
CA LYS A 57 8.00 1.09 -24.17
C LYS A 57 9.31 1.73 -23.73
N ALA A 58 9.75 1.49 -22.49
CA ALA A 58 11.06 1.94 -22.06
C ALA A 58 12.13 1.15 -22.86
N PRO A 59 13.08 1.82 -23.52
CA PRO A 59 14.12 1.11 -24.27
C PRO A 59 14.86 0.18 -23.31
N ILE A 60 14.92 -1.10 -23.67
CA ILE A 60 15.75 -2.11 -22.99
C ILE A 60 17.20 -1.68 -23.25
N LEU A 61 17.72 -0.78 -22.41
CA LEU A 61 19.13 -0.48 -22.37
C LEU A 61 19.81 -1.72 -21.79
N SER A 62 20.34 -2.55 -22.69
CA SER A 62 21.36 -3.54 -22.38
C SER A 62 22.46 -2.86 -21.57
N GLY A 63 22.80 -3.42 -20.41
CA GLY A 63 23.94 -2.98 -19.60
C GLY A 63 23.58 -2.08 -18.43
N ASP A 64 23.56 -2.70 -17.25
CA ASP A 64 23.98 -2.22 -15.93
C ASP A 64 23.57 -0.87 -15.32
N ASP A 65 22.93 0.07 -16.04
CA ASP A 65 22.90 1.47 -15.57
C ASP A 65 21.53 2.11 -15.30
N LYS A 66 20.42 1.36 -15.23
CA LYS A 66 19.17 1.96 -14.71
C LYS A 66 18.12 0.97 -14.18
N PRO A 67 18.04 0.89 -12.84
CA PRO A 67 16.77 0.90 -12.12
C PRO A 67 16.78 1.92 -10.97
N LEU A 68 17.73 2.87 -10.94
CA LEU A 68 17.89 3.79 -9.81
C LEU A 68 16.75 4.82 -9.76
N SER A 69 16.40 5.51 -10.85
CA SER A 69 15.44 6.63 -10.81
C SER A 69 14.00 6.26 -10.38
N ARG A 70 13.45 5.16 -10.87
CA ARG A 70 12.09 4.70 -10.49
C ARG A 70 12.08 4.13 -9.07
N THR A 71 13.08 3.33 -8.72
CA THR A 71 13.25 2.81 -7.35
C THR A 71 13.48 3.94 -6.35
N GLN A 72 14.28 4.95 -6.69
CA GLN A 72 14.52 6.14 -5.86
C GLN A 72 13.23 6.92 -5.65
N THR A 73 12.39 7.05 -6.69
CA THR A 73 11.08 7.71 -6.57
C THR A 73 10.16 6.93 -5.62
N LYS A 74 10.14 5.60 -5.71
CA LYS A 74 9.38 4.73 -4.79
C LYS A 74 9.91 4.83 -3.36
N ILE A 75 11.22 4.79 -3.17
CA ILE A 75 11.89 4.96 -1.88
C ILE A 75 11.51 6.32 -1.28
N ARG A 76 11.66 7.42 -2.02
CA ARG A 76 11.27 8.76 -1.55
C ARG A 76 9.80 8.86 -1.17
N ARG A 77 8.90 8.20 -1.92
CA ARG A 77 7.48 8.16 -1.59
C ARG A 77 7.22 7.39 -0.30
N LEU A 78 7.88 6.25 -0.12
CA LEU A 78 7.78 5.43 1.09
C LEU A 78 8.37 6.16 2.30
N GLU A 79 9.56 6.75 2.18
CA GLU A 79 10.20 7.57 3.22
C GLU A 79 9.29 8.72 3.67
N ARG A 80 8.69 9.44 2.70
CA ARG A 80 7.71 10.49 3.04
C ARG A 80 6.51 9.93 3.79
N LYS A 81 6.00 8.76 3.37
CA LYS A 81 4.84 8.16 4.02
C LYS A 81 5.16 7.68 5.43
N VAL A 82 6.35 7.11 5.63
CA VAL A 82 6.85 6.72 6.95
C VAL A 82 6.95 7.95 7.86
N ALA A 83 7.60 9.03 7.39
CA ALA A 83 7.71 10.26 8.17
C ALA A 83 6.34 10.86 8.54
N GLU A 84 5.38 10.86 7.62
CA GLU A 84 4.01 11.30 7.88
C GLU A 84 3.31 10.42 8.93
N LEU A 85 3.43 9.10 8.82
CA LEU A 85 2.84 8.15 9.75
C LEU A 85 3.47 8.25 11.15
N GLU A 86 4.79 8.47 11.23
CA GLU A 86 5.50 8.69 12.49
C GLU A 86 5.03 9.99 13.16
N ALA A 87 4.89 11.08 12.41
CA ALA A 87 4.36 12.33 12.95
C ALA A 87 2.91 12.18 13.48
N ILE A 88 2.07 11.43 12.76
CA ILE A 88 0.69 11.14 13.22
C ILE A 88 0.70 10.27 14.47
N ARG A 89 1.55 9.23 14.51
CA ARG A 89 1.73 8.37 15.70
C ARG A 89 2.11 9.21 16.91
N ASP A 90 3.09 10.08 16.77
CA ASP A 90 3.59 10.89 17.88
C ASP A 90 2.50 11.83 18.41
N LEU A 91 1.75 12.47 17.51
CA LEU A 91 0.59 13.28 17.89
C LEU A 91 -0.51 12.47 18.60
N LEU A 92 -0.75 11.22 18.18
CA LEU A 92 -1.72 10.33 18.83
C LEU A 92 -1.24 9.91 20.22
N LEU A 93 0.04 9.57 20.37
CA LEU A 93 0.62 9.23 21.67
C LEU A 93 0.55 10.40 22.64
N GLU A 94 0.85 11.62 22.20
CA GLU A 94 0.68 12.82 23.02
C GLU A 94 -0.78 13.01 23.50
N LYS A 95 -1.75 12.75 22.61
CA LYS A 95 -3.17 12.79 22.97
C LYS A 95 -3.52 11.71 23.99
N PHE A 96 -3.05 10.48 23.79
CA PHE A 96 -3.26 9.38 24.74
C PHE A 96 -2.71 9.69 26.13
N VAL A 97 -1.50 10.24 26.22
CA VAL A 97 -0.91 10.67 27.50
C VAL A 97 -1.78 11.74 28.18
N ARG A 98 -2.22 12.75 27.42
CA ARG A 98 -3.10 13.81 27.96
C ARG A 98 -4.42 13.24 28.47
N TRP A 99 -5.01 12.30 27.75
CA TRP A 99 -6.24 11.63 28.16
C TRP A 99 -6.03 10.77 29.41
N ALA A 100 -4.94 10.01 29.49
CA ALA A 100 -4.61 9.19 30.65
C ALA A 100 -4.46 10.05 31.93
N VAL A 101 -3.76 11.19 31.85
CA VAL A 101 -3.63 12.12 32.99
C VAL A 101 -4.97 12.73 33.38
N ASN A 102 -5.77 13.16 32.41
CA ASN A 102 -7.08 13.74 32.67
C ASN A 102 -8.08 12.71 33.22
N ALA A 103 -7.98 11.45 32.79
CA ALA A 103 -8.79 10.34 33.25
C ALA A 103 -8.42 9.93 34.68
N SER A 104 -7.12 9.82 34.98
CA SER A 104 -6.65 9.49 36.33
C SER A 104 -7.05 10.55 37.36
N SER A 105 -7.05 11.83 36.97
CA SER A 105 -7.59 12.93 37.82
C SER A 105 -9.08 12.78 38.16
N ARG A 106 -9.80 11.90 37.45
CA ARG A 106 -11.22 11.55 37.66
C ARG A 106 -11.40 10.11 38.14
N ASN A 107 -10.35 9.45 38.62
CA ASN A 107 -10.36 8.05 39.07
C ASN A 107 -10.83 7.06 37.99
N LEU A 108 -10.70 7.41 36.71
CA LEU A 108 -10.93 6.49 35.61
C LEU A 108 -9.66 5.66 35.38
N ASP A 109 -9.80 4.35 35.32
CA ASP A 109 -8.70 3.41 35.08
C ASP A 109 -8.60 3.02 33.59
N GLU A 110 -7.50 2.38 33.23
CA GLU A 110 -7.23 1.93 31.85
C GLU A 110 -8.33 0.98 31.35
N LYS A 111 -8.82 0.09 32.21
CA LYS A 111 -9.92 -0.84 31.86
C LYS A 111 -11.18 -0.10 31.43
N PHE A 112 -11.53 0.98 32.14
CA PHE A 112 -12.65 1.82 31.74
C PHE A 112 -12.40 2.50 30.40
N LEU A 113 -11.19 3.05 30.19
CA LEU A 113 -10.83 3.73 28.94
C LEU A 113 -10.82 2.80 27.72
N ASP A 114 -10.48 1.52 27.92
CA ASP A 114 -10.50 0.48 26.88
C ASP A 114 -11.90 -0.06 26.57
N THR A 115 -12.92 0.41 27.29
CA THR A 115 -14.30 0.00 27.02
C THR A 115 -14.66 0.32 25.57
N PRO A 116 -15.12 -0.66 24.77
CA PRO A 116 -15.38 -0.45 23.36
C PRO A 116 -16.44 0.64 23.18
N LEU A 117 -16.21 1.50 22.18
CA LEU A 117 -17.18 2.50 21.79
C LEU A 117 -18.47 1.80 21.36
N ARG A 118 -19.62 2.37 21.74
CA ARG A 118 -20.92 1.86 21.29
C ARG A 118 -20.97 1.89 19.75
N PRO A 119 -21.46 0.82 19.09
CA PRO A 119 -21.67 0.84 17.65
C PRO A 119 -22.55 2.03 17.28
N ILE A 120 -22.05 2.89 16.40
CA ILE A 120 -22.85 3.98 15.84
C ILE A 120 -23.64 3.37 14.69
N ASP A 121 -24.94 3.17 14.87
CA ASP A 121 -25.82 2.78 13.76
C ASP A 121 -26.01 4.00 12.85
N ARG A 122 -25.38 3.96 11.66
CA ARG A 122 -25.43 5.05 10.68
C ARG A 122 -26.59 4.88 9.69
N SER A 123 -27.67 4.21 10.09
CA SER A 123 -28.81 3.90 9.22
C SER A 123 -29.83 5.03 9.08
N ASP A 124 -29.80 6.08 9.90
CA ASP A 124 -30.72 7.22 9.79
C ASP A 124 -30.01 8.49 9.32
N ASN A 125 -29.76 8.56 8.01
CA ASN A 125 -29.78 9.84 7.32
C ASN A 125 -30.13 9.59 5.84
N ARG A 126 -31.44 9.56 5.55
CA ARG A 126 -31.98 9.50 4.20
C ARG A 126 -32.74 10.79 3.90
#